data_AF-A0A645EUV1-F1
#
_entry.id   AF-A0A645EUV1-F1
#
_cell.length_a   1.000
_cell.length_b   1.000
_cell.length_c   1.000
_cell.angle_alpha   90.00
_cell.angle_beta   90.00
_cell.angle_gamma   90.00
#
_symmetry.space_group_name_H-M   'P 1'
#
loop_
_entity.id
_entity.type
_entity.pdbx_description
1 polymer ?
#
loop_
_entity_poly.entity_id
_entity_poly.type
_entity_poly.pdbx_seq_one_letter_code
_entity_poly.pdbx_strand_id
1 'polypeptide(L)'
;MVLNEYARAADPFSRIGKESVTVQVSSVTRASDTSFNVRWTETRFVNGALDRTERWNAVISTVLQTPRTEQRVRKNPLGIYVNGLAWSRELEGNEGAKP
;
A
#
# COMPACT_ATOMS: atom_id res chain seq x y z
N MET A 1 -4.56 11.95 12.32
CA MET A 1 -5.41 10.74 12.42
C MET A 1 -5.80 10.32 11.00
N VAL A 2 -5.05 9.42 10.35
CA VAL A 2 -5.30 9.06 8.94
C VAL A 2 -4.89 7.60 8.65
N LEU A 3 -5.44 6.66 9.41
CA LEU A 3 -5.31 5.23 9.04
C LEU A 3 -6.65 4.50 9.23
N ASN A 4 -7.38 4.85 10.29
CA ASN A 4 -8.65 4.20 10.62
C ASN A 4 -9.82 4.60 9.69
N GLU A 5 -9.84 5.84 9.18
CA GLU A 5 -10.90 6.34 8.29
C GLU A 5 -10.88 5.66 6.91
N TYR A 6 -9.69 5.41 6.34
CA TYR A 6 -9.59 4.73 5.05
C TYR A 6 -9.86 3.22 5.15
N ALA A 7 -9.40 2.57 6.22
CA ALA A 7 -9.62 1.13 6.44
C ALA A 7 -11.09 0.75 6.70
N ARG A 8 -11.96 1.72 7.04
CA ARG A 8 -13.41 1.48 7.19
C ARG A 8 -14.22 1.77 5.93
N ALA A 9 -13.76 2.67 5.06
CA ALA A 9 -14.55 3.12 3.90
C ALA A 9 -14.47 2.17 2.69
N ALA A 10 -13.37 1.43 2.57
CA ALA A 10 -13.24 0.35 1.60
C ALA A 10 -13.29 -0.96 2.37
N ASP A 11 -14.48 -1.57 2.53
CA ASP A 11 -14.57 -2.96 3.01
C ASP A 11 -13.90 -3.85 1.95
N PRO A 12 -12.61 -4.23 2.11
CA PRO A 12 -11.85 -4.87 1.05
C PRO A 12 -12.22 -6.35 0.92
N PHE A 13 -13.02 -6.85 1.87
CA PHE A 13 -13.42 -8.24 1.97
C PHE A 13 -14.85 -8.46 1.49
N SER A 14 -15.71 -7.42 1.49
CA SER A 14 -17.08 -7.49 0.94
C SER A 14 -17.17 -7.84 -0.55
N ARG A 15 -16.08 -7.65 -1.31
CA ARG A 15 -16.04 -7.84 -2.78
C ARG A 15 -15.23 -9.05 -3.24
N ILE A 16 -14.77 -9.88 -2.29
CA ILE A 16 -14.01 -11.11 -2.61
C ILE A 16 -14.83 -11.97 -3.57
N GLY A 17 -14.24 -12.29 -4.73
CA GLY A 17 -14.81 -13.16 -5.75
C GLY A 17 -15.47 -12.46 -6.95
N LYS A 18 -15.73 -11.14 -6.87
CA LYS A 18 -16.28 -10.34 -8.00
C LYS A 18 -15.29 -9.33 -8.56
N GLU A 19 -14.47 -8.78 -7.66
CA GLU A 19 -13.43 -7.82 -7.98
C GLU A 19 -12.09 -8.37 -7.49
N SER A 20 -11.04 -8.25 -8.29
CA SER A 20 -9.66 -8.53 -7.88
C SER A 20 -8.79 -7.30 -8.09
N VAL A 21 -7.85 -7.09 -7.17
CA VAL A 21 -6.87 -6.01 -7.27
C VAL A 21 -5.48 -6.62 -7.19
N THR A 22 -4.69 -6.42 -8.23
CA THR A 22 -3.28 -6.81 -8.29
C THR A 22 -2.43 -5.63 -7.87
N VAL A 23 -1.57 -5.82 -6.87
CA VAL A 23 -0.62 -4.82 -6.38
C VAL A 23 0.78 -5.17 -6.88
N GLN A 24 1.44 -4.24 -7.57
CA GLN A 24 2.81 -4.39 -8.05
C GLN A 24 3.68 -3.27 -7.48
N VAL A 25 4.54 -3.61 -6.52
CA VAL A 25 5.51 -2.67 -5.93
C VAL A 25 6.63 -2.41 -6.92
N SER A 26 6.76 -1.16 -7.38
CA SER A 26 7.75 -0.74 -8.38
C SER A 26 9.00 -0.14 -7.75
N SER A 27 8.89 0.43 -6.54
CA SER A 27 10.03 1.04 -5.85
C SER A 27 9.84 1.05 -4.35
N VAL A 28 10.93 0.80 -3.62
CA VAL A 28 11.05 1.02 -2.18
C VAL A 28 12.38 1.72 -1.93
N THR A 29 12.35 2.96 -1.45
CA THR A 29 13.56 3.73 -1.13
C THR A 29 13.50 4.26 0.29
N ARG A 30 14.64 4.29 0.97
CA ARG A 30 14.75 4.82 2.33
C ARG A 30 14.66 6.35 2.29
N ALA A 31 13.68 6.92 2.99
CA ALA A 31 13.51 8.36 3.12
C ALA A 31 14.17 8.90 4.41
N SER A 32 14.20 8.09 5.46
CA SER A 32 14.97 8.35 6.69
C SER A 32 15.32 7.03 7.39
N ASP A 33 15.95 7.09 8.57
CA ASP A 33 16.23 5.91 9.39
C ASP A 33 14.97 5.08 9.69
N THR A 34 13.82 5.76 9.82
CA THR A 34 12.55 5.15 10.21
C THR A 34 11.47 5.28 9.13
N SER A 35 11.77 5.77 7.93
CA SER A 35 10.75 5.95 6.88
C SER A 35 11.20 5.55 5.49
N PHE A 36 10.23 5.13 4.68
CA PHE A 36 10.42 4.62 3.33
C PHE A 36 9.43 5.28 2.37
N ASN A 37 9.90 5.67 1.20
CA ASN A 37 9.04 5.94 0.06
C ASN A 37 8.75 4.62 -0.65
N VAL A 38 7.48 4.36 -0.92
CA VAL A 38 7.02 3.18 -1.66
C VAL A 38 6.19 3.62 -2.84
N ARG A 39 6.46 3.05 -4.01
CA ARG A 39 5.65 3.25 -5.21
C ARG A 39 5.11 1.92 -5.67
N TRP A 40 3.84 1.88 -6.05
CA TRP A 40 3.20 0.69 -6.58
C TRP A 40 2.14 1.03 -7.61
N THR A 41 1.81 0.04 -8.42
CA THR A 41 0.67 0.08 -9.33
C THR A 41 -0.41 -0.87 -8.82
N GLU A 42 -1.65 -0.42 -8.81
CA GLU A 42 -2.83 -1.25 -8.58
C GLU A 42 -3.57 -1.46 -9.89
N THR A 43 -3.85 -2.72 -10.21
CA THR A 43 -4.65 -3.10 -11.38
C THR A 43 -5.91 -3.80 -10.89
N ARG A 44 -7.06 -3.18 -11.09
CA ARG A 44 -8.37 -3.72 -10.73
C ARG A 44 -8.99 -4.47 -11.89
N PHE A 45 -9.52 -5.65 -11.62
CA PHE A 45 -10.35 -6.42 -12.53
C PHE A 45 -11.74 -6.64 -11.93
N VAL A 46 -12.75 -6.57 -12.77
CA VAL A 46 -14.15 -6.87 -12.42
C VAL A 46 -14.64 -7.95 -13.37
N ASN A 47 -15.12 -9.08 -12.82
CA ASN A 47 -15.55 -10.24 -13.62
C ASN A 47 -14.48 -10.70 -14.65
N GLY A 48 -13.19 -10.57 -14.31
CA GLY A 48 -12.07 -10.96 -15.17
C GLY A 48 -11.66 -9.93 -16.23
N ALA A 49 -12.41 -8.83 -16.41
CA ALA A 49 -12.03 -7.73 -17.31
C ALA A 49 -11.26 -6.64 -16.56
N LEU A 50 -10.28 -6.03 -17.23
CA LEU A 50 -9.55 -4.88 -16.69
C LEU A 50 -10.50 -3.69 -16.50
N ASP A 51 -10.60 -3.19 -15.27
CA ASP A 51 -11.42 -2.02 -14.93
C ASP A 51 -10.56 -0.75 -14.86
N ARG A 52 -9.45 -0.81 -14.10
CA ARG A 52 -8.60 0.37 -13.90
C ARG A 52 -7.18 0.01 -13.51
N THR A 53 -6.23 0.85 -13.93
CA THR A 53 -4.85 0.86 -13.44
C THR A 53 -4.56 2.19 -12.75
N GLU A 54 -4.07 2.16 -11.52
CA GLU A 54 -3.75 3.34 -10.71
C GLU A 54 -2.31 3.24 -10.20
N ARG A 55 -1.57 4.36 -10.25
CA ARG A 55 -0.22 4.46 -9.68
C ARG A 55 -0.29 5.21 -8.36
N TRP A 56 0.45 4.74 -7.38
CA TRP A 56 0.41 5.24 -6.01
C TRP A 56 1.82 5.47 -5.49
N ASN A 57 1.95 6.51 -4.68
CA ASN A 57 3.12 6.81 -3.89
C ASN A 57 2.75 6.88 -2.41
N ALA A 58 3.56 6.29 -1.54
CA ALA A 58 3.40 6.36 -0.10
C ALA A 58 4.70 6.72 0.61
N VAL A 59 4.55 7.35 1.77
CA VAL A 59 5.56 7.40 2.82
C VAL A 59 5.10 6.50 3.95
N ILE A 60 5.92 5.50 4.29
CA ILE A 60 5.68 4.55 5.37
C ILE A 60 6.70 4.76 6.46
N SER A 61 6.25 5.05 7.68
CA SER A 61 7.09 5.13 8.87
C SER A 61 7.00 3.83 9.66
N THR A 62 8.14 3.37 10.15
CA THR A 62 8.28 2.12 10.89
C THR A 62 8.95 2.31 12.24
N VAL A 63 8.61 1.44 13.19
CA VAL A 63 9.28 1.29 14.48
C VAL A 63 9.67 -0.17 14.67
N LEU A 64 10.83 -0.38 15.30
CA LEU A 64 11.30 -1.70 15.69
C LEU A 64 10.93 -1.97 17.15
N GLN A 65 10.21 -3.05 17.39
CA GLN A 65 9.92 -3.57 18.71
C GLN A 65 10.44 -5.01 18.79
N THR A 66 11.61 -5.19 19.42
CA THR A 66 12.23 -6.50 19.58
C THR A 66 11.26 -7.48 20.24
N PRO A 67 10.90 -8.59 19.58
CA PRO A 67 9.98 -9.56 20.14
C PRO A 67 10.62 -10.29 21.33
N ARG A 68 9.93 -10.31 22.48
CA ARG A 68 10.43 -10.93 23.73
C ARG A 68 9.71 -12.23 24.11
N THR A 69 8.78 -12.69 23.28
CA THR A 69 8.03 -13.92 23.50
C THR A 69 8.05 -14.76 22.23
N GLU A 70 8.06 -16.08 22.38
CA GLU A 70 8.08 -17.00 21.24
C GLU A 70 6.91 -16.75 20.27
N GLN A 71 5.71 -16.52 20.81
CA GLN A 71 4.54 -16.21 20.01
C GLN A 71 4.72 -14.95 19.14
N ARG A 72 5.40 -13.91 19.67
CA ARG A 72 5.68 -12.68 18.91
C ARG A 72 6.77 -12.91 17.86
N VAL A 73 7.81 -13.66 18.19
CA VAL A 73 8.86 -14.04 17.23
C VAL A 73 8.26 -14.81 16.05
N ARG A 74 7.38 -15.78 16.31
CA ARG A 74 6.73 -16.56 15.24
C ARG A 74 5.87 -15.71 14.31
N LYS A 75 5.17 -14.70 14.83
CA LYS A 75 4.29 -13.82 14.03
C LYS A 75 5.06 -12.71 13.29
N ASN A 76 6.10 -12.17 13.91
CA ASN A 76 6.90 -11.06 13.37
C ASN A 76 8.33 -11.13 13.93
N PRO A 77 9.21 -11.94 13.33
CA PRO A 77 10.56 -12.18 13.86
C PRO A 77 11.43 -10.92 13.84
N LEU A 78 11.19 -10.00 12.92
CA LEU A 78 11.94 -8.74 12.81
C LEU A 78 11.44 -7.66 13.78
N GLY A 79 10.23 -7.83 14.34
CA GLY A 79 9.62 -6.83 15.21
C GLY A 79 9.33 -5.50 14.50
N ILE A 80 9.14 -5.50 13.17
CA ILE A 80 8.85 -4.29 12.40
C ILE A 80 7.36 -3.97 12.50
N TYR A 81 7.03 -2.75 12.87
CA TYR A 81 5.65 -2.24 12.90
C TYR A 81 5.56 -0.94 12.11
N VAL A 82 4.47 -0.76 11.37
CA VAL A 82 4.14 0.51 10.72
C VAL A 82 3.46 1.41 11.74
N ASN A 83 3.99 2.61 11.98
CA ASN A 83 3.41 3.61 12.88
C ASN A 83 2.96 4.90 12.18
N GLY A 84 3.26 5.03 10.89
CA GLY A 84 2.80 6.12 10.06
C GLY A 84 2.65 5.63 8.62
N LEU A 85 1.60 6.06 7.96
CA LEU A 85 1.34 5.73 6.57
C LEU A 85 0.56 6.88 5.96
N ALA A 86 1.09 7.44 4.88
CA ALA A 86 0.41 8.41 4.05
C ALA A 86 0.65 8.04 2.60
N TRP A 87 -0.40 8.08 1.78
CA TRP A 87 -0.27 7.80 0.35
C TRP A 87 -1.15 8.72 -0.47
N SER A 88 -0.77 8.87 -1.73
CA SER A 88 -1.51 9.62 -2.73
C SER A 88 -1.47 8.88 -4.05
N ARG A 89 -2.50 9.10 -4.87
CA ARG A 89 -2.50 8.64 -6.26
C ARG A 89 -1.58 9.56 -7.05
N GLU A 90 -0.70 8.98 -7.86
CA GLU A 90 0.10 9.74 -8.82
C GLU A 90 -0.84 10.21 -9.94
N LEU A 91 -0.91 11.52 -10.15
CA LEU A 91 -1.60 12.09 -11.30
C LEU A 91 -0.64 12.00 -12.49
N GLU A 92 -0.98 11.16 -13.47
CA GLU A 92 -0.31 11.13 -14.76
C GLU A 92 -0.62 12.46 -15.47
N GLY A 93 0.29 13.43 -15.38
CA GLY A 93 0.26 14.60 -16.26
C GLY A 93 0.64 14.18 -17.68
N ASN A 94 -0.27 13.54 -18.41
CA ASN A 94 -0.16 13.37 -19.86
C ASN A 94 -1.53 13.37 -20.53
N GLU A 95 -2.25 14.47 -20.39
CA GLU A 95 -3.19 14.92 -21.41
C GLU A 95 -2.50 16.05 -22.18
N GLY A 96 -2.05 15.76 -23.42
CA GLY A 96 -1.63 16.79 -24.37
C GLY A 96 -0.30 16.60 -25.09
N ALA A 97 0.03 15.39 -25.58
CA ALA A 97 1.00 15.25 -26.67
C ALA A 97 0.30 14.81 -27.98
N LYS A 98 -0.19 15.84 -28.69
CA LYS A 98 -0.43 15.97 -30.15
C LYS A 98 -1.53 15.13 -30.83
N PRO A 99 -2.12 15.63 -31.94
CA PRO A 99 -1.45 16.11 -33.18
C PRO A 99 -1.06 17.59 -33.24
#